data_AF-A0A6B2STC7-F1
#
_entry.id   AF-A0A6B2STC7-F1
#
_cell.length_a   1.000
_cell.length_b   1.000
_cell.length_c   1.000
_cell.angle_alpha   90.00
_cell.angle_beta   90.00
_cell.angle_gamma   90.00
#
_symmetry.space_group_name_H-M   'P 1'
#
loop_
_entity.id
_entity.type
_entity.pdbx_description
1 polymer ?
#
loop_
_entity_poly.entity_id
_entity_poly.type
_entity_poly.pdbx_seq_one_letter_code
_entity_poly.pdbx_strand_id
1 'polypeptide(L)' 'DDPRLHAASEALAGAARAGSLGTVTVERVNGAAALTSPFAPLLEGAGFHATPRGLRLRA' A
#
# COMPACT_ATOMS: atom_id res chain seq x y z
N ASP A 1 7.70 -5.44 -14.02
CA ASP A 1 6.57 -5.74 -13.13
C ASP A 1 6.34 -7.24 -12.99
N ASP A 2 6.19 -7.70 -11.75
CA ASP A 2 5.70 -9.05 -11.45
C ASP A 2 4.17 -8.96 -11.27
N PRO A 3 3.36 -9.63 -12.11
CA PRO A 3 1.89 -9.57 -12.00
C PRO A 3 1.37 -10.07 -10.64
N ARG A 4 2.12 -10.91 -9.93
CA ARG A 4 1.76 -11.37 -8.58
C ARG A 4 1.83 -10.25 -7.55
N LEU A 5 2.78 -9.32 -7.70
CA LEU A 5 2.88 -8.17 -6.80
C LEU A 5 1.69 -7.23 -6.96
N HIS A 6 1.25 -7.00 -8.19
CA HIS A 6 0.06 -6.18 -8.45
C HIS A 6 -1.19 -6.82 -7.84
N ALA A 7 -1.41 -8.12 -8.07
CA ALA A 7 -2.52 -8.86 -7.46
C ALA A 7 -2.47 -8.82 -5.91
N ALA A 8 -1.27 -8.92 -5.32
CA ALA A 8 -1.09 -8.83 -3.88
C ALA A 8 -1.42 -7.42 -3.33
N SER A 9 -0.99 -6.37 -4.00
CA SER A 9 -1.31 -4.98 -3.63
C SER A 9 -2.81 -4.70 -3.69
N GLU A 10 -3.50 -5.18 -4.74
CA GLU A 10 -4.95 -5.07 -4.86
C GLU A 10 -5.68 -5.86 -3.77
N ALA A 11 -5.26 -7.10 -3.50
CA ALA A 11 -5.86 -7.92 -2.44
C ALA A 11 -5.69 -7.27 -1.05
N LEU A 12 -4.52 -6.69 -0.77
CA LEU A 12 -4.26 -5.93 0.45
C LEU A 12 -5.20 -4.73 0.57
N ALA A 13 -5.34 -3.96 -0.52
CA ALA A 13 -6.22 -2.79 -0.52
C ALA A 13 -7.70 -3.18 -0.36
N GLY A 14 -8.13 -4.25 -1.03
CA GLY A 14 -9.47 -4.82 -0.91
C GLY A 14 -9.79 -5.26 0.52
N ALA A 15 -8.87 -5.97 1.19
CA ALA A 15 -9.02 -6.36 2.58
C ALA A 15 -9.18 -5.15 3.50
N ALA A 16 -8.38 -4.10 3.28
CA ALA A 16 -8.46 -2.88 4.09
C ALA A 16 -9.79 -2.15 3.91
N ARG A 17 -10.24 -1.97 2.65
CA ARG A 17 -11.53 -1.35 2.33
C ARG A 17 -12.74 -2.15 2.83
N ALA A 18 -12.64 -3.49 2.88
CA ALA A 18 -13.67 -4.34 3.47
C ALA A 18 -13.84 -4.16 4.98
N GLY A 19 -13.10 -3.24 5.61
CA GLY A 19 -13.22 -2.91 7.03
C GLY A 19 -12.45 -3.85 7.95
N SER A 20 -11.72 -4.83 7.40
CA SER A 20 -10.94 -5.78 8.21
C SER A 20 -9.69 -5.17 8.83
N LEU A 21 -9.19 -4.05 8.30
CA LEU A 21 -7.97 -3.37 8.78
C LEU A 21 -8.18 -1.90 9.22
N GLY A 22 -9.31 -1.27 8.87
CA GLY A 22 -9.53 0.16 9.11
C GLY A 22 -8.59 1.06 8.29
N THR A 23 -8.18 2.21 8.83
CA THR A 23 -7.20 3.09 8.18
C THR A 23 -5.80 2.48 8.30
N VAL A 24 -5.15 2.18 7.18
CA VAL A 24 -3.82 1.56 7.13
C VAL A 24 -2.79 2.57 6.65
N THR A 25 -1.65 2.67 7.33
CA THR A 25 -0.49 3.45 6.83
C THR A 25 0.73 2.54 6.74
N VAL A 26 1.29 2.43 5.53
CA VAL A 26 2.53 1.72 5.25
C VAL A 26 3.68 2.71 5.41
N GLU A 27 4.45 2.56 6.48
CA GLU A 27 5.63 3.40 6.73
C GLU A 27 6.89 2.79 6.08
N ARG A 28 6.98 1.46 6.02
CA ARG A 28 8.14 0.72 5.49
C ARG A 28 7.73 -0.54 4.73
N VAL A 29 8.53 -0.91 3.73
CA VAL A 29 8.42 -2.17 2.97
C VAL A 29 9.80 -2.82 2.92
N ASN A 30 9.92 -4.03 3.48
CA ASN A 30 11.19 -4.78 3.56
C ASN A 30 12.37 -3.95 4.11
N GLY A 31 12.12 -3.11 5.12
CA GLY A 31 13.14 -2.26 5.72
C GLY A 31 13.47 -0.97 4.95
N ALA A 32 12.89 -0.74 3.78
CA ALA A 32 12.97 0.54 3.07
C ALA A 32 11.79 1.46 3.42
N ALA A 33 11.98 2.78 3.42
CA ALA A 33 10.90 3.75 3.60
C ALA A 33 9.87 3.62 2.48
N ALA A 34 8.58 3.60 2.80
CA ALA A 34 7.52 3.33 1.83
C ALA A 34 7.47 4.33 0.68
N LEU A 35 7.68 5.63 0.97
CA LEU A 35 7.61 6.71 -0.01
C LEU A 35 8.71 6.63 -1.09
N THR A 36 9.83 5.98 -0.80
CA THR A 36 10.97 5.83 -1.74
C THR A 36 11.21 4.39 -2.14
N SER A 37 10.30 3.50 -1.74
CA SER A 37 10.38 2.07 -2.04
C SER A 37 10.07 1.80 -3.51
N PRO A 38 10.70 0.79 -4.14
CA PRO A 38 10.26 0.33 -5.47
C PRO A 38 8.81 -0.18 -5.49
N PHE A 39 8.23 -0.46 -4.32
CA PHE A 39 6.82 -0.86 -4.19
C PHE A 39 5.85 0.34 -4.10
N ALA A 40 6.35 1.58 -4.00
CA ALA A 40 5.48 2.76 -3.88
C ALA A 40 4.49 2.88 -5.05
N PRO A 41 4.90 2.77 -6.33
CA PRO A 41 3.98 2.90 -7.46
C PRO A 41 2.92 1.79 -7.48
N LEU A 42 3.25 0.58 -7.01
CA LEU A 42 2.31 -0.53 -6.93
C LEU A 42 1.22 -0.29 -5.88
N LEU A 43 1.61 0.22 -4.70
CA LEU A 43 0.68 0.57 -3.64
C LEU A 43 -0.16 1.79 -4.02
N GLU A 44 0.43 2.80 -4.65
CA GLU A 44 -0.32 3.96 -5.17
C GLU A 44 -1.37 3.54 -6.20
N GLY A 45 -1.02 2.65 -7.13
CA GLY A 45 -1.97 2.05 -8.07
C GLY A 45 -3.15 1.35 -7.40
N ALA A 46 -2.91 0.71 -6.24
CA ALA A 46 -3.94 0.07 -5.43
C ALA A 46 -4.75 1.04 -4.53
N GLY A 47 -4.51 2.36 -4.65
CA GLY A 47 -5.27 3.41 -3.96
C GLY A 47 -4.67 3.89 -2.64
N PHE A 48 -3.41 3.56 -2.34
CA PHE A 48 -2.70 4.21 -1.24
C PHE A 48 -2.25 5.62 -1.64
N HIS A 49 -2.25 6.56 -0.69
CA HIS A 49 -1.87 7.95 -0.93
C HIS A 49 -0.70 8.35 -0.04
N ALA A 50 0.25 9.10 -0.60
CA ALA A 50 1.37 9.64 0.17
C ALA A 50 0.91 10.60 1.27
N THR A 51 1.51 10.44 2.44
CA THR A 51 1.39 11.31 3.60
C THR A 51 2.79 11.50 4.21
N PRO A 52 3.01 12.49 5.09
CA PRO A 52 4.31 12.66 5.74
C PRO A 52 4.80 11.43 6.51
N ARG A 53 3.89 10.56 6.97
CA ARG A 53 4.23 9.33 7.69
C ARG A 53 4.44 8.11 6.78
N GLY A 54 3.97 8.15 5.54
CA GLY A 54 4.02 7.00 4.63
C GLY A 54 2.82 6.93 3.68
N LEU A 55 2.59 5.76 3.10
CA LEU A 55 1.50 5.51 2.16
C LEU A 55 0.25 5.06 2.93
N ARG A 56 -0.80 5.89 2.91
CA ARG A 56 -2.03 5.64 3.66
C ARG A 56 -3.14 5.18 2.73
N LEU A 57 -3.84 4.12 3.11
CA LEU A 57 -5.11 3.72 2.53
C LEU A 57 -6.24 4.06 3.50
N ARG A 58 -7.28 4.70 2.99
CA ARG A 58 -8.49 5.01 3.73
C ARG A 58 -9.60 4.07 3.24
N ALA A 59 -10.17 3.31 4.16
CA ALA A 59 -11.38 2.55 3.93
C ALA A 59 -12.60 3.47 3.94
#